data_AF-M2SPC8-F1
#
_entry.id   AF-M2SPC8-F1
#
_cell.length_a   1.000
_cell.length_b   1.000
_cell.length_c   1.000
_cell.angle_alpha   90.00
_cell.angle_beta   90.00
_cell.angle_gamma   90.00
#
_symmetry.space_group_name_H-M   'P 1'
#
loop_
_entity.id
_entity.type
_entity.pdbx_description
1 polymer ?
#
loop_
_entity_poly.entity_id
_entity_poly.type
_entity_poly.pdbx_seq_one_letter_code
_entity_poly.pdbx_strand_id
1 'polypeptide(L)'
;MSSTRSKLAAYEHPLRIVTLLTSALTLPLLIATTIVSLQNHPWYRYRPVTAFCFGFIPLALTAFASTKSLVHQRRHGRMPQASFKLVDGVAGIVYLSILIAIWAVEIGNLERPGFGLLAGYTTAPMIINMFVHGYLFACNARSVVALFAAPQVHECPNCHSSFTTRTTQIQETKQSGEYSLLRGEDYLDVDADAEHYTDGSSGPADAQILQPESESKGESKGESKKAIIDV
;
A
#
# COMPACT_ATOMS: atom_id res chain seq x y z
N MET A 1 18.71 9.86 -1.21
CA MET A 1 17.89 9.15 -0.20
C MET A 1 17.50 7.71 -0.60
N SER A 2 18.28 6.97 -1.42
CA SER A 2 17.92 5.59 -1.82
C SER A 2 18.51 4.48 -0.92
N SER A 3 19.62 4.75 -0.23
CA SER A 3 20.36 3.75 0.57
C SER A 3 19.60 3.22 1.80
N THR A 4 18.71 4.01 2.40
CA THR A 4 17.91 3.57 3.56
C THR A 4 16.75 2.65 3.17
N ARG A 5 16.22 2.79 1.94
CA ARG A 5 15.07 2.01 1.46
C ARG A 5 15.45 0.56 1.13
N SER A 6 16.66 0.33 0.62
CA SER A 6 17.18 -1.01 0.37
C SER A 6 17.48 -1.78 1.66
N LYS A 7 18.00 -1.10 2.68
CA LYS A 7 18.24 -1.70 4.00
C LYS A 7 16.93 -2.10 4.69
N LEU A 8 15.89 -1.27 4.60
CA LEU A 8 14.60 -1.59 5.22
C LEU A 8 13.95 -2.85 4.63
N ALA A 9 14.04 -2.99 3.31
CA ALA A 9 13.54 -4.15 2.59
C ALA A 9 14.24 -5.46 3.03
N ALA A 10 15.52 -5.39 3.39
CA ALA A 10 16.28 -6.54 3.87
C ALA A 10 15.82 -7.02 5.26
N TYR A 11 15.39 -6.10 6.13
CA TYR A 11 14.94 -6.43 7.49
C TYR A 11 13.45 -6.76 7.58
N GLU A 12 12.63 -6.39 6.60
CA GLU A 12 11.18 -6.66 6.67
C GLU A 12 10.88 -8.16 6.73
N HIS A 13 11.52 -8.97 5.88
CA HIS A 13 11.30 -10.42 5.84
C HIS A 13 11.58 -11.12 7.19
N PRO A 14 12.77 -10.98 7.83
CA PRO A 14 13.00 -11.59 9.13
C PRO A 14 12.07 -11.03 10.22
N LEU A 15 11.70 -9.75 10.17
CA LEU A 15 10.74 -9.17 11.11
C LEU A 15 9.35 -9.82 11.00
N ARG A 16 8.86 -10.08 9.78
CA ARG A 16 7.57 -10.79 9.57
C ARG A 16 7.63 -12.24 10.08
N ILE A 17 8.76 -12.92 9.94
CA ILE A 17 8.95 -14.28 10.49
C ILE A 17 8.93 -14.23 12.01
N VAL A 18 9.65 -13.28 12.63
CA VAL A 18 9.64 -13.08 14.08
C VAL A 18 8.20 -12.85 14.56
N THR A 19 7.41 -12.01 13.89
CA THR A 19 5.98 -11.82 14.21
C THR A 19 5.18 -13.11 14.20
N LEU A 20 5.41 -14.01 13.24
CA LEU A 20 4.70 -15.29 13.19
C LEU A 20 5.11 -16.21 14.34
N LEU A 21 6.41 -16.26 14.67
CA LEU A 21 6.92 -17.05 15.79
C LEU A 21 6.40 -16.54 17.13
N THR A 22 6.45 -15.23 17.38
CA THR A 22 5.89 -14.62 18.58
C THR A 22 4.38 -14.83 18.64
N SER A 23 3.65 -14.69 17.53
CA SER A 23 2.20 -14.94 17.50
C SER A 23 1.87 -16.40 17.82
N ALA A 24 2.67 -17.36 17.32
CA ALA A 24 2.51 -18.77 17.63
C ALA A 24 2.75 -19.08 19.11
N LEU A 25 3.67 -18.37 19.78
CA LEU A 25 3.90 -18.47 21.22
C LEU A 25 2.82 -17.75 22.03
N THR A 26 2.38 -16.56 21.59
CA THR A 26 1.38 -15.77 22.29
C THR A 26 0.02 -16.46 22.29
N LEU A 27 -0.38 -17.13 21.21
CA LEU A 27 -1.72 -17.74 21.10
C LEU A 27 -2.06 -18.69 22.26
N PRO A 28 -1.27 -19.74 22.57
CA PRO A 28 -1.56 -20.64 23.69
C PRO A 28 -1.49 -19.93 25.05
N LEU A 29 -0.55 -18.99 25.21
CA LEU A 29 -0.41 -18.20 26.44
C LEU A 29 -1.62 -17.28 26.68
N LEU A 30 -2.16 -16.69 25.61
CA LEU A 30 -3.34 -15.83 25.64
C LEU A 30 -4.60 -16.64 25.96
N ILE A 31 -4.72 -17.87 25.44
CA ILE A 31 -5.80 -18.79 25.81
C ILE A 31 -5.70 -19.15 27.30
N ALA A 32 -4.51 -19.56 27.76
CA ALA A 32 -4.29 -19.94 29.15
C ALA A 32 -4.60 -18.79 30.13
N THR A 33 -4.09 -17.59 29.85
CA THR A 33 -4.38 -16.40 30.67
C THR A 33 -5.84 -16.00 30.65
N THR A 34 -6.53 -16.14 29.51
CA THR A 34 -7.96 -15.86 29.41
C THR A 34 -8.77 -16.80 30.30
N ILE A 35 -8.49 -18.11 30.26
CA ILE A 35 -9.17 -19.11 31.10
C ILE A 35 -8.93 -18.83 32.58
N VAL A 36 -7.67 -18.60 32.97
CA VAL A 36 -7.30 -18.30 34.37
C VAL A 36 -7.98 -17.02 34.85
N SER A 37 -8.01 -15.97 34.02
CA SER A 37 -8.64 -14.69 34.35
C SER A 37 -10.15 -14.83 34.53
N LEU A 38 -10.82 -15.67 33.73
CA LEU A 38 -12.26 -15.96 33.89
C LEU A 38 -12.56 -16.79 35.16
N GLN A 39 -11.69 -17.73 35.51
CA GLN A 39 -11.87 -18.61 36.67
C GLN A 39 -11.57 -17.94 38.02
N ASN A 40 -10.76 -16.88 38.03
CA ASN A 40 -10.33 -16.22 39.27
C ASN A 40 -11.44 -15.36 39.92
N HIS A 41 -12.61 -15.24 39.30
CA HIS A 41 -13.71 -14.45 39.85
C HIS A 41 -14.69 -15.30 40.67
N PRO A 42 -15.01 -14.91 41.91
CA PRO A 42 -16.02 -15.59 42.72
C PRO A 42 -17.40 -15.43 42.10
N TRP A 43 -18.31 -16.38 42.37
CA TRP A 43 -19.63 -16.50 41.72
C TRP A 43 -20.49 -15.23 41.76
N TYR A 44 -20.29 -14.34 42.75
CA TYR A 44 -21.00 -13.06 42.88
C TYR A 44 -20.39 -11.89 42.07
N ARG A 45 -19.19 -12.04 41.50
CA ARG A 45 -18.53 -11.09 40.59
C ARG A 45 -18.24 -11.74 39.24
N TYR A 46 -19.23 -12.43 38.68
CA TYR A 46 -19.10 -13.02 37.35
C TYR A 46 -18.80 -11.94 36.31
N ARG A 47 -17.62 -12.03 35.68
CA ARG A 47 -17.22 -11.15 34.58
C ARG A 47 -17.11 -11.98 33.30
N PRO A 48 -17.99 -11.75 32.30
CA PRO A 48 -18.01 -12.58 31.10
C PRO A 48 -16.85 -12.29 30.14
N VAL A 49 -16.17 -11.14 30.28
CA VAL A 49 -15.14 -10.67 29.32
C VAL A 49 -13.95 -10.07 30.06
N THR A 50 -12.74 -10.43 29.62
CA THR A 50 -11.45 -9.97 30.17
C THR A 50 -10.69 -9.19 29.10
N ALA A 51 -9.76 -8.32 29.50
CA ALA A 51 -8.94 -7.57 28.54
C ALA A 51 -8.11 -8.50 27.62
N PHE A 52 -7.73 -9.69 28.13
CA PHE A 52 -7.03 -10.72 27.36
C PHE A 52 -7.81 -11.20 26.13
N CYS A 53 -9.15 -11.21 26.18
CA CYS A 53 -9.99 -11.58 25.04
C CYS A 53 -9.79 -10.64 23.84
N PHE A 54 -9.51 -9.37 24.09
CA PHE A 54 -9.26 -8.42 23.01
C PHE A 54 -7.87 -8.61 22.39
N GLY A 55 -6.93 -9.26 23.08
CA GLY A 55 -5.59 -9.56 22.57
C GLY A 55 -5.57 -10.43 21.31
N PHE A 56 -6.63 -11.20 21.04
CA PHE A 56 -6.76 -12.00 19.83
C PHE A 56 -6.92 -11.15 18.57
N ILE A 57 -7.49 -9.95 18.69
CA ILE A 57 -7.74 -9.04 17.55
C ILE A 57 -6.43 -8.59 16.89
N PRO A 58 -5.50 -7.90 17.60
CA PRO A 58 -4.26 -7.47 16.98
C PRO A 58 -3.37 -8.67 16.60
N LEU A 59 -3.45 -9.79 17.32
CA LEU A 59 -2.71 -11.01 16.99
C LEU A 59 -3.17 -11.61 15.65
N ALA A 60 -4.47 -11.70 15.42
CA ALA A 60 -5.02 -12.17 14.15
C ALA A 60 -4.65 -11.21 13.00
N LEU A 61 -4.79 -9.89 13.22
CA LEU A 61 -4.47 -8.87 12.22
C LEU A 61 -3.00 -8.92 11.82
N THR A 62 -2.08 -9.01 12.79
CA THR A 62 -0.63 -9.03 12.54
C THR A 62 -0.15 -10.35 11.94
N ALA A 63 -0.71 -11.49 12.35
CA ALA A 63 -0.44 -12.77 11.73
C ALA A 63 -0.92 -12.80 10.27
N PHE A 64 -2.12 -12.28 10.00
CA PHE A 64 -2.65 -12.16 8.64
C PHE A 64 -1.82 -11.24 7.77
N ALA A 65 -1.50 -10.03 8.27
CA ALA A 65 -0.67 -9.06 7.54
C ALA A 65 0.72 -9.63 7.22
N SER A 66 1.35 -10.30 8.19
CA SER A 66 2.67 -10.92 8.00
C SER A 66 2.63 -12.08 7.01
N THR A 67 1.61 -12.94 7.10
CA THR A 67 1.43 -14.05 6.16
C THR A 67 1.20 -13.56 4.74
N LYS A 68 0.29 -12.58 4.56
CA LYS A 68 0.01 -11.99 3.25
C LYS A 68 1.23 -11.27 2.67
N SER A 69 1.97 -10.54 3.49
CA SER A 69 3.21 -9.87 3.09
C SER A 69 4.24 -10.89 2.58
N LEU A 70 4.51 -11.95 3.35
CA LEU A 70 5.45 -13.01 2.96
C LEU A 70 5.02 -13.74 1.68
N VAL A 71 3.73 -14.09 1.56
CA VAL A 71 3.20 -14.74 0.35
C VAL A 71 3.29 -13.81 -0.85
N HIS A 72 3.00 -12.52 -0.69
CA HIS A 72 3.09 -11.53 -1.76
C HIS A 72 4.55 -11.37 -2.23
N GLN A 73 5.48 -11.22 -1.29
CA GLN A 73 6.92 -11.12 -1.55
C GLN A 73 7.44 -12.36 -2.28
N ARG A 74 7.02 -13.56 -1.86
CA ARG A 74 7.38 -14.83 -2.52
C ARG A 74 6.89 -14.92 -3.96
N ARG A 75 5.69 -14.38 -4.25
CA ARG A 75 5.08 -14.46 -5.58
C ARG A 75 5.58 -13.40 -6.56
N HIS A 76 5.79 -12.17 -6.10
CA HIS A 76 6.04 -11.03 -6.98
C HIS A 76 7.45 -10.43 -6.84
N GLY A 77 8.25 -10.89 -5.87
CA GLY A 77 9.59 -10.34 -5.60
C GLY A 77 9.61 -8.86 -5.23
N ARG A 78 8.44 -8.27 -4.95
CA ARG A 78 8.25 -6.84 -4.66
C ARG A 78 7.64 -6.66 -3.27
N MET A 79 7.94 -5.50 -2.69
CA MET A 79 7.41 -5.13 -1.39
C MET A 79 5.91 -4.86 -1.45
N PRO A 80 5.15 -5.23 -0.40
CA PRO A 80 3.71 -5.07 -0.35
C PRO A 80 3.29 -3.59 -0.45
N GLN A 81 2.07 -3.37 -0.97
CA GLN A 81 1.46 -2.05 -1.12
C GLN A 81 1.37 -1.29 0.21
N ALA A 82 1.30 0.04 0.12
CA ALA A 82 1.21 0.93 1.28
C ALA A 82 0.00 0.67 2.20
N SER A 83 -1.03 -0.02 1.70
CA SER A 83 -2.18 -0.50 2.50
C SER A 83 -1.78 -1.46 3.63
N PHE A 84 -0.81 -2.35 3.41
CA PHE A 84 -0.33 -3.26 4.47
C PHE A 84 0.35 -2.52 5.61
N LYS A 85 1.00 -1.41 5.29
CA LYS A 85 1.71 -0.57 6.27
C LYS A 85 0.72 0.18 7.16
N LEU A 86 -0.43 0.58 6.63
CA LEU A 86 -1.53 1.10 7.43
C LEU A 86 -2.04 0.08 8.44
N VAL A 87 -2.20 -1.17 8.02
CA VAL A 87 -2.61 -2.27 8.91
C VAL A 87 -1.59 -2.46 10.04
N ASP A 88 -0.29 -2.36 9.75
CA ASP A 88 0.75 -2.43 10.78
C ASP A 88 0.63 -1.30 11.82
N GLY A 89 0.35 -0.08 11.36
CA GLY A 89 0.13 1.07 12.25
C GLY A 89 -1.10 0.90 13.14
N VAL A 90 -2.23 0.49 12.56
CA VAL A 90 -3.47 0.21 13.30
C VAL A 90 -3.24 -0.91 14.31
N ALA A 91 -2.57 -1.99 13.92
CA ALA A 91 -2.26 -3.08 14.82
C ALA A 91 -1.38 -2.64 15.99
N GLY A 92 -0.39 -1.77 15.77
CA GLY A 92 0.43 -1.19 16.83
C GLY A 92 -0.38 -0.40 17.85
N ILE A 93 -1.32 0.44 17.39
CA ILE A 93 -2.22 1.22 18.27
C ILE A 93 -3.15 0.29 19.06
N VAL A 94 -3.73 -0.71 18.39
CA VAL A 94 -4.62 -1.69 19.04
C VAL A 94 -3.86 -2.48 20.10
N TYR A 95 -2.65 -2.94 19.80
CA TYR A 95 -1.77 -3.59 20.80
C TYR A 95 -1.52 -2.70 22.01
N LEU A 96 -1.16 -1.44 21.79
CA LEU A 96 -0.89 -0.49 22.88
C LEU A 96 -2.13 -0.32 23.77
N SER A 97 -3.31 -0.14 23.17
CA SER A 97 -4.56 0.05 23.92
C SER A 97 -4.91 -1.17 24.79
N ILE A 98 -4.77 -2.37 24.24
CA ILE A 98 -5.07 -3.62 24.95
C ILE A 98 -4.03 -3.90 26.03
N LEU A 99 -2.75 -3.68 25.74
CA LEU A 99 -1.67 -3.86 26.73
C LEU A 99 -1.88 -2.92 27.91
N ILE A 100 -2.21 -1.65 27.68
CA ILE A 100 -2.53 -0.72 28.77
C ILE A 100 -3.72 -1.24 29.60
N ALA A 101 -4.78 -1.73 28.95
CA ALA A 101 -5.94 -2.30 29.66
C ALA A 101 -5.56 -3.54 30.49
N ILE A 102 -4.73 -4.44 29.95
CA ILE A 102 -4.24 -5.62 30.67
C ILE A 102 -3.42 -5.20 31.90
N TRP A 103 -2.47 -4.29 31.72
CA TRP A 103 -1.58 -3.86 32.80
C TRP A 103 -2.29 -3.02 33.87
N ALA A 104 -3.22 -2.16 33.48
CA ALA A 104 -3.93 -1.28 34.42
C ALA A 104 -5.05 -2.01 35.18
N VAL A 105 -5.77 -2.92 34.52
CA VAL A 105 -6.98 -3.54 35.09
C VAL A 105 -6.71 -4.99 35.52
N GLU A 106 -6.16 -5.81 34.63
CA GLU A 106 -6.09 -7.26 34.89
C GLU A 106 -4.98 -7.65 35.87
N ILE A 107 -3.83 -6.97 35.83
CA ILE A 107 -2.74 -7.27 36.77
C ILE A 107 -3.15 -6.95 38.21
N GLY A 108 -3.90 -5.88 38.43
CA GLY A 108 -4.45 -5.55 39.75
C GLY A 108 -5.45 -6.60 40.25
N ASN A 109 -6.21 -7.23 39.34
CA ASN A 109 -7.19 -8.26 39.68
C ASN A 109 -6.57 -9.66 39.87
N LEU A 110 -5.38 -9.91 39.30
CA LEU A 110 -4.64 -11.15 39.45
C LEU A 110 -3.80 -11.10 40.73
N GLU A 111 -4.46 -11.10 41.89
CA GLU A 111 -3.85 -10.94 43.23
C GLU A 111 -2.88 -12.07 43.63
N ARG A 112 -2.72 -13.11 42.80
CA ARG A 112 -1.81 -14.23 43.08
C ARG A 112 -0.46 -14.07 42.36
N PRO A 113 0.68 -14.27 43.05
CA PRO A 113 2.02 -14.00 42.51
C PRO A 113 2.36 -14.82 41.25
N GLY A 114 1.84 -16.05 41.12
CA GLY A 114 2.08 -16.88 39.94
C GLY A 114 1.37 -16.39 38.66
N PHE A 115 0.25 -15.68 38.80
CA PHE A 115 -0.54 -15.23 37.65
C PHE A 115 -0.02 -13.93 37.03
N GLY A 116 0.62 -13.06 37.82
CA GLY A 116 1.32 -11.89 37.28
C GLY A 116 2.46 -12.28 36.33
N LEU A 117 3.18 -13.36 36.66
CA LEU A 117 4.25 -13.90 35.83
C LEU A 117 3.71 -14.54 34.54
N LEU A 118 2.57 -15.23 34.60
CA LEU A 118 1.88 -15.73 33.39
C LEU A 118 1.38 -14.59 32.49
N ALA A 119 0.83 -13.51 33.07
CA ALA A 119 0.44 -12.31 32.34
C ALA A 119 1.66 -11.62 31.70
N GLY A 120 2.79 -11.57 32.40
CA GLY A 120 4.08 -11.11 31.87
C GLY A 120 4.55 -11.94 30.66
N TYR A 121 4.55 -13.27 30.76
CA TYR A 121 4.91 -14.13 29.63
C TYR A 121 3.98 -14.02 28.43
N THR A 122 2.70 -13.70 28.67
CA THR A 122 1.73 -13.49 27.59
C THR A 122 1.93 -12.14 26.91
N THR A 123 2.16 -11.08 27.70
CA THR A 123 2.30 -9.71 27.18
C THR A 123 3.67 -9.46 26.56
N ALA A 124 4.74 -10.13 26.99
CA ALA A 124 6.08 -9.99 26.41
C ALA A 124 6.13 -10.20 24.87
N PRO A 125 5.66 -11.33 24.31
CA PRO A 125 5.62 -11.50 22.85
C PRO A 125 4.63 -10.57 22.15
N MET A 126 3.55 -10.13 22.83
CA MET A 126 2.65 -9.09 22.30
C MET A 126 3.36 -7.73 22.17
N ILE A 127 4.18 -7.36 23.16
CA ILE A 127 5.00 -6.14 23.16
C ILE A 127 6.03 -6.20 22.02
N ILE A 128 6.66 -7.35 21.81
CA ILE A 128 7.57 -7.55 20.66
C ILE A 128 6.81 -7.31 19.34
N ASN A 129 5.63 -7.90 19.17
CA ASN A 129 4.80 -7.66 17.98
C ASN A 129 4.46 -6.17 17.81
N MET A 130 4.03 -5.51 18.88
CA MET A 130 3.74 -4.07 18.87
C MET A 130 4.95 -3.27 18.36
N PHE A 131 6.15 -3.54 18.88
CA PHE A 131 7.36 -2.84 18.44
C PHE A 131 7.74 -3.15 17.00
N VAL A 132 7.62 -4.40 16.55
CA VAL A 132 7.90 -4.78 15.16
C VAL A 132 6.97 -4.03 14.20
N HIS A 133 5.66 -4.05 14.44
CA HIS A 133 4.69 -3.37 13.58
C HIS A 133 4.79 -1.85 13.69
N GLY A 134 5.06 -1.32 14.88
CA GLY A 134 5.32 0.11 15.10
C GLY A 134 6.57 0.58 14.36
N TYR A 135 7.65 -0.22 14.37
CA TYR A 135 8.88 0.07 13.62
C TYR A 135 8.64 0.07 12.11
N LEU A 136 7.98 -0.99 11.60
CA LEU A 136 7.63 -1.09 10.18
C LEU A 136 6.76 0.09 9.72
N PHE A 137 5.82 0.52 10.56
CA PHE A 137 5.00 1.71 10.29
C PHE A 137 5.83 2.99 10.31
N ALA A 138 6.62 3.24 11.36
CA ALA A 138 7.40 4.46 11.54
C ALA A 138 8.40 4.68 10.38
N CYS A 139 9.10 3.62 9.97
CA CYS A 139 10.03 3.68 8.84
C CYS A 139 9.35 4.01 7.51
N ASN A 140 8.04 3.76 7.41
CA ASN A 140 7.25 4.00 6.22
C ASN A 140 6.20 5.11 6.38
N ALA A 141 6.22 5.85 7.49
CA ALA A 141 5.20 6.86 7.81
C ALA A 141 5.03 7.89 6.69
N ARG A 142 6.13 8.31 6.05
CA ARG A 142 6.10 9.22 4.90
C ARG A 142 5.31 8.67 3.71
N SER A 143 5.41 7.37 3.43
CA SER A 143 4.66 6.74 2.34
C SER A 143 3.18 6.58 2.65
N VAL A 144 2.83 6.45 3.94
CA VAL A 144 1.45 6.41 4.40
C VAL A 144 0.82 7.80 4.35
N VAL A 145 1.53 8.84 4.81
CA VAL A 145 1.07 10.23 4.71
C VAL A 145 0.87 10.63 3.24
N ALA A 146 1.75 10.21 2.34
CA ALA A 146 1.59 10.44 0.91
C ALA A 146 0.32 9.78 0.33
N LEU A 147 -0.16 8.67 0.92
CA LEU A 147 -1.39 8.00 0.49
C LEU A 147 -2.63 8.82 0.85
N PHE A 148 -2.62 9.50 2.00
CA PHE A 148 -3.69 10.43 2.40
C PHE A 148 -3.58 11.79 1.72
N ALA A 149 -2.38 12.18 1.29
CA ALA A 149 -2.14 13.41 0.54
C ALA A 149 -2.27 13.23 -0.99
N ALA A 150 -2.51 12.01 -1.47
CA ALA A 150 -2.68 11.72 -2.88
C ALA A 150 -3.94 12.44 -3.40
N PRO A 151 -3.87 13.16 -4.53
CA PRO A 151 -5.03 13.83 -5.09
C PRO A 151 -6.09 12.79 -5.43
N GLN A 152 -7.35 13.05 -5.04
CA GLN A 152 -8.46 12.21 -5.44
C GLN A 152 -8.60 12.31 -6.96
N VAL A 153 -8.36 11.19 -7.62
CA VAL A 153 -8.59 11.03 -9.05
C VAL A 153 -10.07 10.71 -9.20
N HIS A 154 -10.85 11.65 -9.72
CA HIS A 154 -12.24 11.41 -10.06
C HIS A 154 -12.31 10.95 -11.52
N GLU A 155 -13.08 9.91 -11.76
CA GLU A 155 -13.38 9.44 -13.10
C GLU A 155 -14.71 10.06 -13.54
N CYS A 156 -14.71 10.73 -14.70
CA CYS A 156 -15.96 11.23 -15.25
C CYS A 156 -16.84 10.05 -15.67
N PRO A 157 -18.08 9.92 -15.16
CA PRO A 157 -18.93 8.77 -15.46
C PRO A 157 -19.36 8.69 -16.93
N ASN A 158 -19.21 9.76 -17.71
CA ASN A 158 -19.65 9.81 -19.11
C ASN A 158 -18.54 9.49 -20.12
N CYS A 159 -17.29 9.78 -19.79
CA CYS A 159 -16.16 9.61 -20.72
C CYS A 159 -14.98 8.83 -20.14
N HIS A 160 -15.09 8.35 -18.89
CA HIS A 160 -14.05 7.59 -18.19
C HIS A 160 -12.69 8.30 -18.09
N SER A 161 -12.64 9.60 -18.38
CA SER A 161 -11.44 10.40 -18.21
C SER A 161 -11.18 10.66 -16.73
N SER A 162 -9.99 10.34 -16.27
CA SER A 162 -9.53 10.60 -14.90
C SER A 162 -9.01 12.03 -14.75
N PHE A 163 -9.52 12.80 -13.79
CA PHE A 163 -9.02 14.15 -13.46
C PHE A 163 -8.76 14.31 -11.96
N THR A 164 -7.70 15.05 -11.62
CA THR A 164 -7.32 15.33 -10.22
C THR A 164 -7.90 16.67 -9.77
N THR A 165 -8.77 16.65 -8.76
CA THR A 165 -9.34 17.86 -8.12
C THR A 165 -8.36 18.45 -7.11
N ARG A 166 -7.24 18.98 -7.60
CA ARG A 166 -6.47 19.95 -6.84
C ARG A 166 -6.44 21.22 -7.65
N THR A 167 -6.97 22.30 -7.08
CA THR A 167 -6.76 23.66 -7.58
C THR A 167 -5.25 23.84 -7.67
N THR A 168 -4.69 23.66 -8.86
CA THR A 168 -3.37 24.18 -9.18
C THR A 168 -3.50 25.66 -8.94
N GLN A 169 -2.81 26.17 -7.93
CA GLN A 169 -2.52 27.59 -7.90
C GLN A 169 -1.67 27.82 -9.14
N ILE A 170 -2.32 28.21 -10.23
CA ILE A 170 -1.67 28.57 -11.49
C ILE A 170 -0.82 29.78 -11.13
N GLN A 171 0.45 29.54 -10.86
CA GLN A 171 1.44 30.59 -10.86
C GLN A 171 1.59 30.95 -12.33
N GLU A 172 0.95 32.05 -12.74
CA GLU A 172 1.09 32.64 -14.07
C GLU A 172 2.58 32.90 -14.34
N THR A 173 3.24 31.90 -14.92
CA THR A 173 4.56 32.08 -15.52
C THR A 173 4.28 32.67 -16.88
N LYS A 174 4.34 34.01 -16.93
CA LYS A 174 4.42 34.74 -18.18
C LYS A 174 5.55 34.18 -19.04
N GLN A 175 5.30 34.17 -20.34
CA GLN A 175 6.18 33.83 -21.46
C GLN A 175 6.37 32.35 -21.75
N SER A 176 5.67 31.88 -22.78
CA SER A 176 6.28 31.67 -24.10
C SER A 176 5.19 31.07 -24.99
N GLY A 177 4.96 31.69 -26.14
CA GLY A 177 3.82 31.40 -26.99
C GLY A 177 3.73 29.94 -27.43
N GLU A 178 2.57 29.34 -27.18
CA GLU A 178 2.09 28.21 -27.95
C GLU A 178 0.55 28.22 -27.93
N TYR A 179 0.01 28.00 -29.12
CA TYR A 179 -1.33 28.29 -29.60
C TYR A 179 -2.45 27.63 -28.76
N SER A 180 -3.34 28.45 -28.19
CA SER A 180 -4.59 27.98 -27.58
C SER A 180 -5.74 28.13 -28.59
N LEU A 181 -6.09 27.02 -29.26
CA LEU A 181 -7.17 26.89 -30.26
C LEU A 181 -8.61 26.99 -29.68
N LEU A 182 -8.78 27.64 -28.52
CA LEU A 182 -10.07 27.78 -27.83
C LEU A 182 -10.43 29.22 -27.51
N ARG A 183 -9.78 30.18 -28.16
CA ARG A 183 -10.24 31.57 -28.18
C ARG A 183 -10.84 31.85 -29.55
N GLY A 184 -12.16 31.64 -29.65
CA GLY A 184 -12.96 32.24 -30.70
C GLY A 184 -12.91 33.76 -30.58
N GLU A 185 -13.29 34.43 -31.67
CA GLU A 185 -13.36 35.88 -31.89
C GLU A 185 -12.00 36.61 -32.02
N ASP A 186 -11.66 37.33 -33.10
CA ASP A 186 -12.35 37.82 -34.29
C ASP A 186 -11.32 38.02 -35.41
N TYR A 187 -11.63 37.61 -36.65
CA TYR A 187 -10.90 38.08 -37.83
C TYR A 187 -11.86 38.86 -38.72
N LEU A 188 -11.83 40.19 -38.58
CA LEU A 188 -12.29 41.14 -39.59
C LEU A 188 -11.41 42.38 -39.48
N ASP A 189 -10.48 42.50 -40.41
CA ASP A 189 -10.35 43.64 -41.33
C ASP A 189 -8.99 43.53 -42.06
N VAL A 190 -9.03 43.02 -43.30
CA VAL A 190 -8.79 43.78 -44.54
C VAL A 190 -7.31 44.12 -44.78
N ASP A 191 -6.71 43.31 -45.67
CA ASP A 191 -5.75 43.61 -46.75
C ASP A 191 -4.60 44.63 -46.54
N ALA A 192 -3.39 44.12 -46.83
CA ALA A 192 -2.15 44.76 -47.31
C ALA A 192 -0.96 44.19 -46.52
N ASP A 193 -0.04 43.36 -47.01
CA ASP A 193 0.47 43.13 -48.34
C ASP A 193 1.03 41.69 -48.38
N ALA A 194 0.54 40.85 -49.30
CA ALA A 194 1.14 39.55 -49.58
C ALA A 194 1.97 39.68 -50.87
N GLU A 195 3.28 39.90 -50.72
CA GLU A 195 4.21 39.92 -51.84
C GLU A 195 4.25 38.55 -52.53
N HIS A 196 4.11 38.59 -53.86
CA HIS A 196 3.98 37.44 -54.74
C HIS A 196 5.39 36.90 -55.08
N TYR A 197 5.76 35.74 -54.53
CA TYR A 197 6.97 35.03 -54.94
C TYR A 197 6.72 34.28 -56.25
N THR A 198 7.47 34.64 -57.29
CA THR A 198 7.51 34.00 -58.61
C THR A 198 8.27 32.69 -58.56
N ASP A 199 7.62 31.58 -58.95
CA ASP A 199 8.25 30.28 -59.18
C ASP A 199 9.01 30.26 -60.52
N GLY A 200 10.28 29.85 -60.46
CA GLY A 200 11.17 29.77 -61.62
C GLY A 200 12.29 28.74 -61.42
N SER A 201 11.91 27.46 -61.42
CA SER A 201 12.67 26.25 -61.81
C SER A 201 14.17 26.40 -62.14
N SER A 202 15.05 25.64 -61.45
CA SER A 202 15.77 24.49 -62.02
C SER A 202 16.92 23.93 -61.14
N GLY A 203 16.67 22.75 -60.53
CA GLY A 203 17.59 21.63 -60.23
C GLY A 203 18.85 21.83 -59.34
N PRO A 204 19.61 20.75 -59.06
CA PRO A 204 19.22 19.41 -58.62
C PRO A 204 19.94 19.00 -57.30
N ALA A 205 19.67 17.76 -56.86
CA ALA A 205 20.42 16.95 -55.87
C ALA A 205 19.86 16.86 -54.43
N ASP A 206 19.46 15.63 -54.13
CA ASP A 206 19.60 14.90 -52.87
C ASP A 206 18.86 15.40 -51.62
N ALA A 207 17.75 14.73 -51.29
CA ALA A 207 17.78 13.64 -50.30
C ALA A 207 16.35 13.28 -49.87
N GLN A 208 15.92 12.07 -50.24
CA GLN A 208 15.49 11.03 -49.30
C GLN A 208 14.61 11.48 -48.11
N ILE A 209 13.37 10.93 -48.01
CA ILE A 209 12.89 10.08 -46.89
C ILE A 209 11.35 10.11 -46.73
N LEU A 210 10.78 8.92 -46.93
CA LEU A 210 9.58 8.33 -46.30
C LEU A 210 8.16 8.67 -46.79
N GLN A 211 7.67 7.81 -47.68
CA GLN A 211 6.33 7.19 -47.64
C GLN A 211 6.26 6.17 -46.47
N PRO A 212 5.07 5.71 -45.99
CA PRO A 212 4.16 4.91 -46.81
C PRO A 212 2.64 5.11 -46.59
N GLU A 213 1.90 4.86 -47.66
CA GLU A 213 0.45 4.61 -47.67
C GLU A 213 0.13 3.10 -47.61
N SER A 214 -1.02 2.81 -47.02
CA SER A 214 -2.01 1.78 -47.44
C SER A 214 -1.80 0.27 -47.19
N GLU A 215 -2.94 -0.34 -46.86
CA GLU A 215 -3.25 -1.75 -46.61
C GLU A 215 -2.97 -2.71 -47.78
N SER A 216 -2.63 -3.98 -47.51
CA SER A 216 -3.25 -5.15 -48.18
C SER A 216 -2.74 -6.52 -47.67
N LYS A 217 -3.64 -7.53 -47.73
CA LYS A 217 -3.45 -9.00 -47.76
C LYS A 217 -2.90 -9.70 -46.50
N GLY A 218 -3.32 -10.90 -46.10
CA GLY A 218 -4.17 -11.94 -46.71
C GLY A 218 -3.81 -13.32 -46.11
N GLU A 219 -4.84 -14.09 -45.76
CA GLU A 219 -4.99 -15.57 -45.79
C GLU A 219 -3.91 -16.59 -45.29
N SER A 220 -4.38 -17.42 -44.35
CA SER A 220 -4.38 -18.92 -44.33
C SER A 220 -3.24 -19.77 -43.68
N LYS A 221 -3.72 -20.83 -42.99
CA LYS A 221 -3.10 -22.15 -42.61
C LYS A 221 -2.01 -22.16 -41.53
N GLY A 222 -1.94 -23.11 -40.59
CA GLY A 222 -2.64 -24.37 -40.35
C GLY A 222 -2.00 -25.14 -39.16
N GLU A 223 -2.68 -26.20 -38.70
CA GLU A 223 -2.22 -27.44 -38.00
C GLU A 223 -1.33 -27.36 -36.72
N SER A 224 -1.79 -27.90 -35.57
CA SER A 224 -1.58 -29.30 -35.06
C SER A 224 -0.11 -29.57 -34.65
N LYS A 225 0.28 -29.96 -33.43
CA LYS A 225 -0.11 -31.14 -32.63
C LYS A 225 0.43 -31.07 -31.20
N LYS A 226 -0.24 -31.84 -30.35
CA LYS A 226 0.05 -32.30 -28.99
C LYS A 226 0.78 -33.65 -29.05
N ALA A 227 1.77 -33.89 -28.18
CA ALA A 227 2.28 -35.20 -27.69
C ALA A 227 3.24 -34.88 -26.53
N ILE A 228 3.04 -35.25 -25.25
CA ILE A 228 2.89 -36.57 -24.59
C ILE A 228 3.98 -37.56 -25.02
N ILE A 229 4.96 -37.78 -24.13
CA ILE A 229 5.72 -39.03 -24.02
C ILE A 229 5.98 -39.28 -22.52
N ASP A 230 5.37 -40.37 -22.01
CA ASP A 230 5.79 -41.13 -20.84
C ASP A 230 7.00 -42.02 -21.21
N VAL A 231 7.97 -42.14 -20.30
CA VAL A 231 8.70 -43.39 -19.96
C VAL A 231 9.03 -43.33 -18.47
#